data_AF-A0A7S2V314-F1
#
_entry.id   AF-A0A7S2V314-F1
#
_cell.length_a   1.000
_cell.length_b   1.000
_cell.length_c   1.000
_cell.angle_alpha   90.00
_cell.angle_beta   90.00
_cell.angle_gamma   90.00
#
_symmetry.space_group_name_H-M   'P 1'
#
loop_
_entity.id
_entity.type
_entity.pdbx_description
1 polymer ?
#
loop_
_entity_poly.entity_id
_entity_poly.type
_entity_poly.pdbx_seq_one_letter_code
_entity_poly.pdbx_strand_id
1 'polypeptide(L)'
;GEQTCLGDLWVFDTDSFTWVKPRVGGLAPEPRYGHTLNLLPDGRLLVFGGMGLVEDGGFLPVYHSDLRQLDTETMQWSKPRRTGVSVSGRMGHSATLAGIGSTVVVFGGWGLGGVQDRTQNTRDGAHSLVNMEINDNNISFTVPEGLRSPALEHKYGHTCTPVGDSMLLLFGGWNGQQACNEVIVLELET
;
A
#
# COMPACT_ATOMS: atom_id res chain seq x y z
N GLY A 1 -4.98 27.46 -3.55
CA GLY A 1 -5.34 26.23 -4.28
C GLY A 1 -6.21 25.41 -3.38
N GLU A 2 -7.27 24.80 -3.89
CA GLU A 2 -8.08 23.85 -3.12
C GLU A 2 -7.17 22.70 -2.65
N GLN A 3 -7.08 22.49 -1.34
CA GLN A 3 -6.30 21.42 -0.74
C GLN A 3 -7.14 20.14 -0.72
N THR A 4 -7.53 19.63 -1.89
CA THR A 4 -8.35 18.42 -1.99
C THR A 4 -7.60 17.31 -2.70
N CYS A 5 -7.75 16.09 -2.21
CA CYS A 5 -7.26 14.91 -2.90
C CYS A 5 -8.10 14.65 -4.15
N LEU A 6 -7.51 14.04 -5.18
CA LEU A 6 -8.23 13.58 -6.36
C LEU A 6 -8.48 12.08 -6.26
N GLY A 7 -9.59 11.64 -6.85
CA GLY A 7 -9.97 10.22 -7.00
C GLY A 7 -10.10 9.83 -8.47
N ASP A 8 -9.34 10.48 -9.35
CA ASP A 8 -9.36 10.22 -10.77
C ASP A 8 -8.38 9.10 -11.17
N LEU A 9 -8.66 8.51 -12.33
CA LEU A 9 -7.81 7.52 -12.97
C LEU A 9 -7.48 8.01 -14.37
N TRP A 10 -6.22 7.87 -14.75
CA TRP A 10 -5.72 8.21 -16.07
C TRP A 10 -4.92 7.04 -16.61
N VAL A 11 -5.08 6.77 -17.91
CA VAL A 11 -4.32 5.76 -18.64
C VAL A 11 -3.41 6.48 -19.61
N PHE A 12 -2.12 6.17 -19.56
CA PHE A 12 -1.17 6.60 -20.56
C PHE A 12 -1.04 5.52 -21.62
N ASP A 13 -1.52 5.82 -22.82
CA ASP A 13 -1.38 4.95 -23.98
C ASP A 13 0.04 5.12 -24.54
N THR A 14 0.83 4.04 -24.52
CA THR A 14 2.21 4.03 -24.99
C THR A 14 2.36 3.91 -26.51
N ASP A 15 1.30 3.52 -27.22
CA ASP A 15 1.30 3.46 -28.68
C ASP A 15 1.02 4.85 -29.27
N SER A 16 0.06 5.57 -28.69
CA SER A 16 -0.31 6.93 -29.13
C SER A 16 0.37 8.06 -28.37
N PHE A 17 1.04 7.77 -27.25
CA PHE A 17 1.64 8.74 -26.32
C PHE A 17 0.62 9.78 -25.80
N THR A 18 -0.61 9.35 -25.54
CA THR A 18 -1.68 10.22 -25.05
C THR A 18 -2.22 9.78 -23.70
N TRP A 19 -2.74 10.75 -22.94
CA TRP A 19 -3.48 10.49 -21.71
C TRP A 19 -4.97 10.38 -22.00
N VAL A 20 -5.57 9.29 -21.57
CA VAL A 20 -7.01 9.05 -21.67
C VAL A 20 -7.58 8.94 -20.28
N LYS A 21 -8.72 9.61 -20.04
CA LYS A 21 -9.51 9.43 -18.84
C LYS A 21 -10.58 8.35 -19.11
N PRO A 22 -10.37 7.10 -18.69
CA PRO A 22 -11.33 6.04 -18.94
C PRO A 22 -12.64 6.28 -18.17
N ARG A 23 -13.74 5.74 -18.69
CA ARG A 23 -14.97 5.62 -17.91
C ARG A 23 -14.81 4.46 -16.96
N VAL A 24 -14.80 4.76 -15.66
CA VAL A 24 -14.76 3.77 -14.58
C VAL A 24 -16.12 3.69 -13.90
N GLY A 25 -16.48 2.49 -13.43
CA GLY A 25 -17.69 2.25 -12.66
C GLY A 25 -17.43 1.52 -11.35
N GLY A 26 -18.49 1.17 -10.63
CA GLY A 26 -18.43 0.37 -9.42
C GLY A 26 -18.01 1.14 -8.16
N LEU A 27 -17.40 0.43 -7.22
CA LEU A 27 -17.09 0.94 -5.87
C LEU A 27 -15.69 1.56 -5.82
N ALA A 28 -15.50 2.72 -6.45
CA ALA A 28 -14.20 3.42 -6.47
C ALA A 28 -13.69 3.76 -5.04
N PRO A 29 -12.36 3.88 -4.86
CA PRO A 29 -11.81 4.43 -3.63
C PRO A 29 -12.12 5.92 -3.50
N GLU A 30 -12.32 6.39 -2.28
CA GLU A 30 -12.37 7.84 -1.98
C GLU A 30 -11.07 8.55 -2.40
N PRO A 31 -11.13 9.84 -2.77
CA PRO A 31 -9.95 10.64 -3.11
C PRO A 31 -8.86 10.58 -2.05
N ARG A 32 -7.63 10.24 -2.46
CA ARG A 32 -6.51 9.99 -1.54
C ARG A 32 -5.16 10.16 -2.20
N TYR A 33 -4.12 10.38 -1.40
CA TYR A 33 -2.73 10.39 -1.85
C TYR A 33 -1.84 9.48 -1.00
N GLY A 34 -0.65 9.15 -1.50
CA GLY A 34 0.28 8.24 -0.82
C GLY A 34 -0.24 6.81 -0.63
N HIS A 35 -1.21 6.39 -1.46
CA HIS A 35 -1.66 5.01 -1.56
C HIS A 35 -0.67 4.19 -2.41
N THR A 36 -0.80 2.88 -2.39
CA THR A 36 -0.14 1.98 -3.35
C THR A 36 -1.14 1.44 -4.37
N LEU A 37 -0.66 1.16 -5.57
CA LEU A 37 -1.42 0.55 -6.66
C LEU A 37 -0.58 -0.60 -7.23
N ASN A 38 -1.06 -1.83 -7.07
CA ASN A 38 -0.33 -3.03 -7.47
C ASN A 38 -1.06 -3.77 -8.60
N LEU A 39 -0.34 -4.15 -9.65
CA LEU A 39 -0.84 -5.09 -10.66
C LEU A 39 -0.80 -6.51 -10.08
N LEU A 40 -1.94 -7.17 -10.07
CA LEU A 40 -2.09 -8.55 -9.61
C LEU A 40 -1.83 -9.55 -10.75
N PRO A 41 -1.52 -10.82 -10.44
CA PRO A 41 -1.26 -11.83 -11.46
C PRO A 41 -2.42 -12.08 -12.44
N ASP A 42 -3.65 -11.77 -12.04
CA ASP A 42 -4.86 -11.89 -12.86
C ASP A 42 -5.20 -10.63 -13.68
N GLY A 43 -4.31 -9.63 -13.69
CA GLY A 43 -4.48 -8.40 -14.45
C GLY A 43 -5.27 -7.31 -13.74
N ARG A 44 -5.84 -7.56 -12.56
CA ARG A 44 -6.53 -6.52 -11.77
C ARG A 44 -5.51 -5.59 -11.11
N LEU A 45 -5.91 -4.34 -10.88
CA LEU A 45 -5.13 -3.40 -10.09
C LEU A 45 -5.69 -3.32 -8.67
N LEU A 46 -4.85 -3.42 -7.66
CA LEU A 46 -5.24 -3.33 -6.25
C LEU A 46 -4.72 -2.04 -5.62
N VAL A 47 -5.62 -1.26 -5.04
CA VAL A 47 -5.34 -0.09 -4.22
C VAL A 47 -5.37 -0.46 -2.75
N PHE A 48 -4.31 -0.09 -2.02
CA PHE A 48 -4.27 -0.17 -0.57
C PHE A 48 -3.78 1.14 0.06
N GLY A 49 -4.42 1.49 1.18
CA GLY A 49 -4.04 2.62 2.01
C GLY A 49 -4.26 3.99 1.35
N GLY A 50 -3.40 4.93 1.71
CA GLY A 50 -3.47 6.35 1.36
C GLY A 50 -4.08 7.20 2.47
N MET A 51 -4.03 8.52 2.26
CA MET A 51 -4.66 9.50 3.13
C MET A 51 -5.52 10.44 2.30
N GLY A 52 -6.74 10.68 2.79
CA GLY A 52 -7.66 11.69 2.30
C GLY A 52 -7.94 12.76 3.36
N LEU A 53 -8.70 13.78 2.99
CA LEU A 53 -9.13 14.83 3.92
C LEU A 53 -10.65 14.78 4.05
N VAL A 54 -11.14 14.86 5.29
CA VAL A 54 -12.57 15.04 5.57
C VAL A 54 -12.76 16.42 6.18
N GLU A 55 -13.81 17.11 5.72
CA GLU A 55 -14.24 18.39 6.26
C GLU A 55 -15.19 18.13 7.44
N ASP A 56 -14.70 18.36 8.66
CA ASP A 56 -15.47 18.28 9.91
C ASP A 56 -15.06 19.42 10.84
N GLY A 57 -15.62 20.61 10.59
CA GLY A 57 -15.22 21.84 11.28
C GLY A 57 -13.76 22.28 11.00
N GLY A 58 -13.10 21.62 10.04
CA GLY A 58 -11.71 21.79 9.62
C GLY A 58 -11.27 20.61 8.75
N PHE A 59 -10.06 20.67 8.16
CA PHE A 59 -9.50 19.56 7.38
C PHE A 59 -8.79 18.56 8.29
N LEU A 60 -9.40 17.39 8.50
CA LEU A 60 -8.82 16.29 9.28
C LEU A 60 -8.28 15.19 8.37
N PRO A 61 -7.06 14.68 8.61
CA PRO A 61 -6.50 13.59 7.83
C PRO A 61 -7.20 12.27 8.15
N VAL A 62 -7.61 11.55 7.11
CA VAL A 62 -8.19 10.21 7.22
C VAL A 62 -7.24 9.22 6.55
N TYR A 63 -6.62 8.36 7.36
CA TYR A 63 -5.77 7.29 6.85
C TYR A 63 -6.60 6.06 6.53
N HIS A 64 -6.51 5.62 5.28
CA HIS A 64 -7.29 4.50 4.78
C HIS A 64 -6.56 3.18 5.06
N SER A 65 -7.33 2.14 5.39
CA SER A 65 -6.91 0.72 5.43
C SER A 65 -7.81 -0.15 4.55
N ASP A 66 -8.67 0.47 3.74
CA ASP A 66 -9.55 -0.26 2.85
C ASP A 66 -8.81 -0.76 1.61
N LEU A 67 -9.36 -1.83 1.03
CA LEU A 67 -8.92 -2.39 -0.24
C LEU A 67 -9.95 -2.04 -1.31
N ARG A 68 -9.46 -1.67 -2.49
CA ARG A 68 -10.24 -1.55 -3.72
C ARG A 68 -9.47 -2.16 -4.85
N GLN A 69 -10.16 -2.86 -5.73
CA GLN A 69 -9.52 -3.42 -6.92
C GLN A 69 -10.28 -2.97 -8.18
N LEU A 70 -9.54 -2.69 -9.24
CA LEU A 70 -10.05 -2.35 -10.55
C LEU A 70 -9.82 -3.55 -11.48
N ASP A 71 -10.90 -4.04 -12.05
CA ASP A 71 -10.83 -4.93 -13.19
C ASP A 71 -10.44 -4.11 -14.44
N THR A 72 -9.30 -4.43 -15.04
CA THR A 72 -8.70 -3.63 -16.13
C THR A 72 -9.33 -3.88 -17.49
N GLU A 73 -10.11 -4.96 -17.64
CA GLU A 73 -10.86 -5.25 -18.87
C GLU A 73 -12.20 -4.54 -18.88
N THR A 74 -12.90 -4.55 -17.74
CA THR A 74 -14.25 -3.98 -17.60
C THR A 74 -14.27 -2.56 -17.04
N MET A 75 -13.14 -2.10 -16.51
CA MET A 75 -12.98 -0.82 -15.81
C MET A 75 -13.97 -0.64 -14.64
N GLN A 76 -14.28 -1.74 -13.95
CA GLN A 76 -15.16 -1.75 -12.78
C GLN A 76 -14.37 -1.90 -11.49
N TRP A 77 -14.60 -0.96 -10.55
CA TRP A 77 -14.09 -1.05 -9.20
C TRP A 77 -14.94 -2.00 -8.35
N SER A 78 -14.28 -2.81 -7.53
CA SER A 78 -14.91 -3.68 -6.56
C SER A 78 -14.16 -3.68 -5.24
N LYS A 79 -14.80 -4.23 -4.21
CA LYS A 79 -14.21 -4.42 -2.88
C LYS A 79 -13.92 -5.90 -2.65
N PRO A 80 -12.65 -6.31 -2.56
CA PRO A 80 -12.32 -7.69 -2.22
C PRO A 80 -12.72 -8.02 -0.77
N ARG A 81 -12.90 -9.32 -0.51
CA ARG A 81 -13.04 -9.83 0.85
C ARG A 81 -11.69 -9.73 1.55
N ARG A 82 -11.70 -9.19 2.77
CA ARG A 82 -10.51 -9.07 3.61
C ARG A 82 -10.57 -10.09 4.75
N THR A 83 -9.48 -10.80 4.99
CA THR A 83 -9.31 -11.76 6.10
C THR A 83 -7.92 -11.61 6.75
N GLY A 84 -7.65 -12.39 7.80
CA GLY A 84 -6.35 -12.39 8.48
C GLY A 84 -6.21 -11.27 9.53
N VAL A 85 -4.97 -10.84 9.77
CA VAL A 85 -4.65 -9.88 10.83
C VAL A 85 -5.21 -8.48 10.54
N SER A 86 -5.42 -7.71 11.60
CA SER A 86 -5.77 -6.30 11.44
C SER A 86 -4.58 -5.54 10.84
N VAL A 87 -4.82 -4.67 9.86
CA VAL A 87 -3.79 -3.76 9.32
C VAL A 87 -4.37 -2.37 9.35
N SER A 88 -3.61 -1.48 9.96
CA SER A 88 -4.04 -0.14 10.25
C SER A 88 -3.89 0.81 9.05
N GLY A 89 -4.65 1.91 9.06
CA GLY A 89 -4.68 2.85 7.95
C GLY A 89 -3.37 3.63 7.81
N ARG A 90 -2.85 3.74 6.59
CA ARG A 90 -1.49 4.25 6.33
C ARG A 90 -1.31 4.86 4.95
N MET A 91 -0.42 5.84 4.83
CA MET A 91 0.06 6.42 3.57
C MET A 91 1.60 6.33 3.47
N GLY A 92 2.15 6.43 2.26
CA GLY A 92 3.61 6.44 2.04
C GLY A 92 4.29 5.14 2.44
N HIS A 93 3.53 4.05 2.49
CA HIS A 93 4.04 2.69 2.62
C HIS A 93 4.49 2.19 1.24
N SER A 94 5.34 1.17 1.21
CA SER A 94 5.54 0.39 0.00
C SER A 94 4.62 -0.84 0.00
N ALA A 95 4.23 -1.27 -1.19
CA ALA A 95 3.55 -2.53 -1.43
C ALA A 95 4.15 -3.11 -2.70
N THR A 96 4.78 -4.27 -2.59
CA THR A 96 5.59 -4.84 -3.67
C THR A 96 5.19 -6.30 -3.86
N LEU A 97 4.87 -6.69 -5.10
CA LEU A 97 4.60 -8.07 -5.44
C LEU A 97 5.88 -8.89 -5.23
N ALA A 98 5.77 -9.92 -4.40
CA ALA A 98 6.87 -10.75 -3.95
C ALA A 98 7.06 -11.91 -4.94
N GLY A 99 8.11 -11.86 -5.76
CA GLY A 99 8.57 -12.97 -6.60
C GLY A 99 7.49 -13.65 -7.45
N ILE A 100 7.65 -14.97 -7.61
CA ILE A 100 6.66 -15.86 -8.27
C ILE A 100 5.56 -16.17 -7.27
N GLY A 101 4.39 -15.57 -7.45
CA GLY A 101 3.21 -15.90 -6.65
C GLY A 101 2.17 -14.78 -6.58
N SER A 102 1.33 -14.88 -5.55
CA SER A 102 0.20 -13.99 -5.31
C SER A 102 0.34 -13.24 -3.99
N THR A 103 1.57 -12.97 -3.53
CA THR A 103 1.84 -12.28 -2.26
C THR A 103 2.35 -10.87 -2.52
N VAL A 104 1.69 -9.87 -1.97
CA VAL A 104 2.19 -8.50 -1.93
C VAL A 104 2.76 -8.22 -0.55
N VAL A 105 4.02 -7.83 -0.48
CA VAL A 105 4.68 -7.42 0.77
C VAL A 105 4.45 -5.94 0.98
N VAL A 106 3.82 -5.59 2.10
CA VAL A 106 3.57 -4.21 2.51
C VAL A 106 4.52 -3.84 3.64
N PHE A 107 5.30 -2.76 3.45
CA PHE A 107 6.23 -2.27 4.45
C PHE A 107 6.00 -0.80 4.82
N GLY A 108 6.05 -0.54 6.13
CA GLY A 108 6.05 0.78 6.73
C GLY A 108 4.78 1.59 6.49
N GLY A 109 4.97 2.90 6.35
CA GLY A 109 3.92 3.90 6.17
C GLY A 109 3.78 4.88 7.33
N TRP A 110 2.86 5.82 7.17
CA TRP A 110 2.48 6.81 8.16
C TRP A 110 0.97 6.77 8.36
N GLY A 111 0.51 6.74 9.61
CA GLY A 111 -0.92 6.77 9.93
C GLY A 111 -1.21 6.19 11.32
N LEU A 112 -2.46 5.80 11.52
CA LEU A 112 -2.94 5.16 12.74
C LEU A 112 -2.18 3.84 12.90
N GLY A 113 -1.29 3.69 13.87
CA GLY A 113 -0.41 2.50 14.01
C GLY A 113 0.86 2.51 13.14
N GLY A 114 1.25 3.66 12.59
CA GLY A 114 2.58 3.91 12.02
C GLY A 114 3.36 4.96 12.82
N VAL A 115 4.47 5.47 12.26
CA VAL A 115 5.42 6.41 12.94
C VAL A 115 4.79 7.71 13.47
N GLN A 116 3.53 7.98 13.15
CA GLN A 116 2.78 9.17 13.60
C GLN A 116 2.83 9.38 15.12
N ASP A 117 2.91 8.31 15.90
CA ASP A 117 3.11 8.40 17.35
C ASP A 117 3.80 7.13 17.85
N ARG A 118 5.07 7.25 18.27
CA ARG A 118 5.86 6.14 18.82
C ARG A 118 5.18 5.45 20.02
N THR A 119 4.25 6.13 20.70
CA THR A 119 3.45 5.55 21.78
C THR A 119 2.23 4.76 21.27
N GLN A 120 1.73 5.04 20.05
CA GLN A 120 0.61 4.36 19.40
C GLN A 120 1.01 3.27 18.39
N ASN A 121 2.31 3.04 18.16
CA ASN A 121 2.82 1.79 17.56
C ASN A 121 2.45 0.54 18.37
N THR A 122 1.75 0.71 19.50
CA THR A 122 1.15 -0.33 20.33
C THR A 122 -0.32 -0.63 19.97
N ARG A 123 -0.94 0.15 19.06
CA ARG A 123 -2.31 -0.09 18.61
C ARG A 123 -2.39 -1.35 17.74
N ASP A 124 -3.52 -2.04 17.83
CA ASP A 124 -3.79 -3.23 17.02
C ASP A 124 -3.65 -2.92 15.51
N GLY A 125 -2.93 -3.79 14.79
CA GLY A 125 -2.64 -3.67 13.36
C GLY A 125 -1.48 -2.74 12.96
N ALA A 126 -0.71 -2.22 13.93
CA ALA A 126 0.49 -1.39 13.74
C ALA A 126 1.72 -2.17 13.25
N HIS A 127 1.55 -3.04 12.25
CA HIS A 127 2.63 -3.87 11.72
C HIS A 127 3.53 -3.07 10.76
N SER A 128 4.84 -3.14 10.95
CA SER A 128 5.82 -2.58 10.01
C SER A 128 5.95 -3.38 8.73
N LEU A 129 5.68 -4.68 8.78
CA LEU A 129 5.75 -5.59 7.64
C LEU A 129 4.56 -6.54 7.71
N VAL A 130 3.80 -6.66 6.62
CA VAL A 130 2.72 -7.64 6.47
C VAL A 130 2.75 -8.23 5.07
N ASN A 131 2.38 -9.50 4.98
CA ASN A 131 2.09 -10.15 3.71
C ASN A 131 0.62 -9.98 3.41
N MET A 132 0.34 -9.70 2.14
CA MET A 132 -1.00 -9.67 1.57
C MET A 132 -1.09 -10.83 0.57
N GLU A 133 -1.66 -11.94 1.01
CA GLU A 133 -1.91 -13.13 0.20
C GLU A 133 -3.18 -12.94 -0.62
N ILE A 134 -3.04 -13.03 -1.94
CA ILE A 134 -4.10 -12.79 -2.90
C ILE A 134 -4.60 -14.14 -3.42
N ASN A 135 -5.88 -14.40 -3.20
CA ASN A 135 -6.58 -15.57 -3.72
C ASN A 135 -7.90 -15.10 -4.33
N ASP A 136 -7.86 -14.82 -5.64
CA ASP A 136 -8.95 -14.21 -6.38
C ASP A 136 -9.51 -12.97 -5.65
N ASN A 137 -10.79 -12.99 -5.28
CA ASN A 137 -11.44 -11.88 -4.60
C ASN A 137 -11.24 -11.89 -3.07
N ASN A 138 -10.40 -12.78 -2.53
CA ASN A 138 -10.08 -12.85 -1.12
C ASN A 138 -8.62 -12.45 -0.88
N ILE A 139 -8.43 -11.48 0.00
CA ILE A 139 -7.13 -10.97 0.39
C ILE A 139 -6.94 -11.23 1.87
N SER A 140 -5.92 -12.03 2.21
CA SER A 140 -5.56 -12.35 3.58
C SER A 140 -4.31 -11.60 4.00
N PHE A 141 -4.37 -10.97 5.18
CA PHE A 141 -3.19 -10.37 5.78
C PHE A 141 -2.55 -11.33 6.78
N THR A 142 -1.25 -11.56 6.63
CA THR A 142 -0.43 -12.37 7.54
C THR A 142 0.80 -11.58 7.98
N VAL A 143 1.35 -11.90 9.15
CA VAL A 143 2.64 -11.37 9.59
C VAL A 143 3.68 -12.46 9.26
N PRO A 144 4.76 -12.16 8.52
CA PRO A 144 5.77 -13.15 8.21
C PRO A 144 6.33 -13.79 9.48
N GLU A 145 6.37 -15.12 9.51
CA GLU A 145 7.08 -15.87 10.55
C GLU A 145 8.60 -15.66 10.40
N GLY A 146 9.36 -15.83 11.49
CA GLY A 146 10.82 -15.84 11.36
C GLY A 146 11.52 -14.50 11.13
N LEU A 147 10.80 -13.37 11.16
CA LEU A 147 11.40 -12.03 11.14
C LEU A 147 12.19 -11.74 12.44
N ARG A 148 13.27 -12.48 12.69
CA ARG A 148 14.23 -12.29 13.78
C ARG A 148 15.33 -11.34 13.30
N SER A 149 14.95 -10.12 12.97
CA SER A 149 15.92 -9.02 12.91
C SER A 149 15.62 -8.06 14.05
N PRO A 150 16.59 -7.68 14.88
CA PRO A 150 16.36 -6.69 15.91
C PRO A 150 16.11 -5.35 15.20
N ALA A 151 14.84 -4.94 15.15
CA ALA A 151 14.36 -3.65 14.66
C ALA A 151 14.45 -3.39 13.14
N LEU A 152 13.56 -4.00 12.34
CA LEU A 152 13.09 -3.27 11.15
C LEU A 152 12.34 -2.03 11.62
N GLU A 153 13.07 -0.92 11.73
CA GLU A 153 12.49 0.36 12.09
C GLU A 153 11.41 0.72 11.08
N HIS A 154 10.24 1.09 11.59
CA HIS A 154 9.15 1.57 10.76
C HIS A 154 9.59 2.82 10.01
N LYS A 155 9.31 2.88 8.70
CA LYS A 155 9.67 4.00 7.83
C LYS A 155 8.51 4.39 6.95
N TYR A 156 8.45 5.64 6.50
CA TYR A 156 7.54 6.06 5.44
C TYR A 156 8.30 6.81 4.34
N GLY A 157 7.73 6.85 3.13
CA GLY A 157 8.33 7.53 1.98
C GLY A 157 9.59 6.85 1.44
N HIS A 158 9.78 5.57 1.75
CA HIS A 158 10.84 4.72 1.20
C HIS A 158 10.39 4.07 -0.10
N THR A 159 11.34 3.43 -0.80
CA THR A 159 11.05 2.57 -1.95
C THR A 159 11.30 1.11 -1.60
N CYS A 160 10.60 0.20 -2.27
CA CYS A 160 10.82 -1.25 -2.16
C CYS A 160 10.77 -1.86 -3.57
N THR A 161 11.86 -2.49 -3.98
CA THR A 161 12.04 -3.01 -5.35
C THR A 161 12.31 -4.51 -5.29
N PRO A 162 11.59 -5.35 -6.07
CA PRO A 162 11.91 -6.76 -6.17
C PRO A 162 13.18 -6.96 -7.01
N VAL A 163 14.01 -7.93 -6.60
CA VAL A 163 15.25 -8.30 -7.29
C VAL A 163 15.30 -9.82 -7.42
N GLY A 164 15.11 -10.31 -8.65
CA GLY A 164 14.88 -11.74 -8.86
C GLY A 164 13.60 -12.22 -8.19
N ASP A 165 13.54 -13.51 -7.88
CA ASP A 165 12.30 -14.15 -7.41
C ASP A 165 12.17 -14.24 -5.88
N SER A 166 13.23 -13.92 -5.14
CA SER A 166 13.30 -14.17 -3.70
C SER A 166 13.82 -13.01 -2.86
N MET A 167 14.01 -11.82 -3.44
CA MET A 167 14.60 -10.68 -2.71
C MET A 167 13.83 -9.38 -2.95
N LEU A 168 13.66 -8.60 -1.89
CA LEU A 168 13.20 -7.23 -1.94
C LEU A 168 14.27 -6.29 -1.37
N LEU A 169 14.57 -5.22 -2.09
CA LEU A 169 15.46 -4.15 -1.63
C LEU A 169 14.65 -2.93 -1.22
N LEU A 170 14.80 -2.52 0.03
CA LEU A 170 14.23 -1.29 0.54
C LEU A 170 15.31 -0.24 0.70
N PHE A 171 15.00 0.98 0.30
CA PHE A 171 15.93 2.11 0.40
C PHE A 171 15.21 3.41 0.73
N GLY A 172 15.86 4.20 1.57
CA GLY A 172 15.45 5.57 1.87
C GLY A 172 14.33 5.68 2.90
N GLY A 173 13.56 6.77 2.79
CA GLY A 173 12.46 7.09 3.69
C GLY A 173 12.88 7.80 4.96
N TRP A 174 11.97 7.89 5.92
CA TRP A 174 12.17 8.54 7.20
C TRP A 174 11.61 7.68 8.34
N ASN A 175 12.36 7.56 9.44
CA ASN A 175 12.11 6.57 10.51
C ASN A 175 11.49 7.10 11.81
N GLY A 176 11.13 8.39 11.87
CA GLY A 176 10.72 9.04 13.12
C GLY A 176 11.67 10.14 13.56
N GLN A 177 12.92 10.08 13.12
CA GLN A 177 14.00 10.90 13.65
C GLN A 177 14.83 11.52 12.53
N GLN A 178 15.14 10.75 11.49
CA GLN A 178 16.03 11.18 10.42
C GLN A 178 15.62 10.59 9.07
N ALA A 179 16.11 11.23 8.02
CA ALA A 179 16.13 10.62 6.70
C ALA A 179 17.07 9.41 6.71
N CYS A 180 16.63 8.33 6.09
CA CYS A 180 17.31 7.05 5.99
C CYS A 180 18.02 6.94 4.65
N ASN A 181 19.16 6.27 4.63
CA ASN A 181 19.95 5.99 3.42
C ASN A 181 20.55 4.57 3.43
N GLU A 182 20.15 3.75 4.39
CA GLU A 182 20.47 2.35 4.44
C GLU A 182 19.69 1.57 3.38
N VAL A 183 20.31 0.47 2.94
CA VAL A 183 19.66 -0.55 2.12
C VAL A 183 19.28 -1.70 3.05
N ILE A 184 17.98 -2.05 3.06
CA ILE A 184 17.47 -3.21 3.77
C ILE A 184 17.17 -4.28 2.72
N VAL A 185 17.69 -5.48 2.96
CA VAL A 185 17.42 -6.65 2.12
C VAL A 185 16.42 -7.53 2.86
N LEU A 186 15.29 -7.82 2.23
CA LEU A 186 14.35 -8.85 2.69
C LEU A 186 14.49 -10.06 1.77
N GLU A 187 14.92 -11.18 2.33
CA GLU A 187 14.90 -12.47 1.67
C GLU A 187 13.53 -13.12 1.91
N LEU A 188 12.88 -13.53 0.83
CA LEU A 188 11.61 -14.23 0.85
C LEU A 188 11.92 -15.73 0.91
N GLU A 189 11.45 -16.40 1.95
CA GLU A 189 11.55 -17.87 2.02
C GLU A 189 10.75 -18.48 0.85
N THR A 190 11.43 -19.29 0.04
CA THR A 190 10.86 -20.01 -1.11
C THR A 190 10.28 -21.36 -0.71
#